data_AF-A0A1Y1ULG2-F1
#
_entry.id   AF-A0A1Y1ULG2-F1
#
_cell.length_a   1.000
_cell.length_b   1.000
_cell.length_c   1.000
_cell.angle_alpha   90.00
_cell.angle_beta   90.00
_cell.angle_gamma   90.00
#
_symmetry.space_group_name_H-M   'P 1'
#
loop_
_entity.id
_entity.type
_entity.pdbx_description
1 polymer ?
#
loop_
_entity_poly.entity_id
_entity_poly.type
_entity_poly.pdbx_seq_one_letter_code
_entity_poly.pdbx_strand_id
1 'polypeptide(L)'
;MAVSDKILGGGMLAVAAFVFSYYTTWALLLPFLDSDSIAHSFFPDRIWAIRLPLILLLLGISGIGLFFSRVMMAEARKRASAGKKV
;
A
#
# COMPACT_ATOMS: atom_id res chain seq x y z
N MET A 1 25.95 -2.24 15.15
CA MET A 1 24.56 -2.59 14.80
C MET A 1 23.64 -1.37 14.94
N ALA A 2 23.56 -0.72 16.12
CA ALA A 2 22.67 0.43 16.36
C ALA A 2 22.81 1.65 15.41
N VAL A 3 23.98 1.93 14.83
CA VAL A 3 24.15 3.06 13.87
C VAL A 3 23.52 2.74 12.51
N SER A 4 23.65 1.49 12.04
CA SER A 4 23.05 1.04 10.78
C SER A 4 21.52 1.10 10.85
N ASP A 5 20.96 0.66 11.99
CA ASP A 5 19.51 0.68 12.21
C ASP A 5 18.96 2.12 12.28
N LYS A 6 19.72 3.04 12.89
CA LYS A 6 19.37 4.48 12.95
C LYS A 6 19.42 5.14 11.57
N ILE A 7 20.41 4.82 10.75
CA ILE A 7 20.50 5.36 9.38
C ILE A 7 19.35 4.82 8.53
N LEU A 8 19.07 3.52 8.60
CA LEU A 8 17.96 2.91 7.88
C LEU A 8 16.62 3.52 8.32
N GLY A 9 16.37 3.62 9.63
CA GLY A 9 15.16 4.23 10.16
C GLY A 9 15.02 5.70 9.78
N GLY A 10 16.11 6.47 9.83
CA GLY A 10 16.15 7.86 9.38
C GLY A 10 15.84 8.01 7.89
N GLY A 11 16.41 7.12 7.06
CA GLY A 11 16.12 7.07 5.63
C GLY A 11 14.65 6.73 5.34
N MET A 12 14.10 5.73 6.03
CA MET A 12 12.68 5.37 5.93
C MET A 12 11.78 6.54 6.34
N LEU A 13 12.12 7.26 7.40
CA LEU A 13 11.37 8.44 7.86
C LEU A 13 11.43 9.58 6.84
N ALA A 14 12.60 9.85 6.26
CA ALA A 14 12.75 10.88 5.23
C ALA A 14 11.91 10.55 3.98
N VAL A 15 11.94 9.29 3.53
CA VAL A 15 11.10 8.82 2.42
C VAL A 15 9.62 8.96 2.76
N ALA A 16 9.20 8.55 3.95
CA ALA A 16 7.83 8.67 4.40
C ALA A 16 7.36 10.13 4.44
N ALA A 17 8.19 11.03 4.98
CA ALA A 17 7.90 12.46 5.04
C ALA A 17 7.75 13.08 3.63
N PHE A 18 8.62 12.69 2.70
CA PHE A 18 8.54 13.14 1.31
C PHE A 18 7.26 12.67 0.63
N VAL A 19 6.96 11.36 0.69
CA VAL A 19 5.76 10.78 0.07
C VAL A 19 4.50 11.37 0.70
N PHE A 20 4.46 11.51 2.03
CA PHE A 20 3.34 12.12 2.74
C PHE A 20 3.09 13.56 2.29
N SER A 21 4.15 14.37 2.21
CA SER A 21 4.04 15.77 1.80
C SER A 21 3.58 15.88 0.35
N TYR A 22 4.14 15.08 -0.56
CA TYR A 22 3.73 15.04 -1.96
C TYR A 22 2.26 14.66 -2.10
N TYR A 23 1.83 13.59 -1.42
CA TYR A 23 0.46 13.10 -1.51
C TYR A 23 -0.54 14.06 -0.84
N THR A 24 -0.17 14.68 0.28
CA THR A 24 -0.98 15.69 0.96
C THR A 24 -1.21 16.88 0.05
N THR A 25 -0.15 17.42 -0.56
CA THR A 25 -0.27 18.52 -1.51
C THR A 25 -1.13 18.13 -2.71
N TRP A 26 -0.90 16.95 -3.27
CA TRP A 26 -1.62 16.47 -4.44
C TRP A 26 -3.13 16.26 -4.17
N ALA A 27 -3.47 15.56 -3.09
CA ALA A 27 -4.86 15.18 -2.81
C ALA A 27 -5.66 16.33 -2.18
N LEU A 28 -5.04 17.07 -1.25
CA LEU A 28 -5.72 18.07 -0.42
C LEU A 28 -5.48 19.50 -0.87
N LEU A 29 -4.27 19.89 -1.27
CA LEU A 29 -3.95 21.31 -1.54
C LEU A 29 -4.17 21.71 -3.01
N LEU A 30 -3.83 20.84 -3.96
CA LEU A 30 -4.02 21.07 -5.39
C LEU A 30 -5.45 21.46 -5.85
N PRO A 31 -6.59 21.01 -5.24
CA PRO A 31 -7.92 21.50 -5.64
C PRO A 31 -8.13 22.99 -5.40
N PHE A 32 -7.36 23.60 -4.50
CA PHE A 32 -7.51 25.01 -4.14
C PHE A 32 -6.60 25.93 -4.98
N LEU A 33 -5.75 25.36 -5.84
CA LEU A 33 -4.92 26.12 -6.77
C LEU A 33 -5.66 26.34 -8.09
N ASP A 34 -5.35 27.46 -8.75
CA ASP A 34 -5.91 27.78 -10.06
C ASP A 34 -5.51 26.74 -11.11
N SER A 35 -6.48 26.33 -11.92
CA SER A 35 -6.33 25.24 -12.90
C SER A 35 -5.30 25.52 -13.99
N ASP A 36 -5.02 26.80 -14.30
CA ASP A 36 -4.00 27.23 -15.26
C ASP A 36 -2.59 27.36 -14.65
N SER A 37 -2.44 27.06 -13.36
CA SER A 37 -1.13 27.13 -12.70
C SER A 37 -0.21 25.99 -13.15
N ILE A 38 1.09 26.31 -13.32
CA ILE A 38 2.15 25.34 -13.66
C ILE A 38 2.20 24.20 -12.62
N ALA A 39 1.71 24.44 -11.39
CA ALA A 39 1.62 23.46 -10.33
C ALA A 39 0.93 22.15 -10.80
N HIS A 40 -0.15 22.24 -11.59
CA HIS A 40 -0.88 21.07 -12.05
C HIS A 40 -0.04 20.11 -12.91
N SER A 41 0.99 20.60 -13.61
CA SER A 41 1.89 19.76 -14.41
C SER A 41 2.81 18.84 -13.58
N PHE A 42 3.02 19.15 -12.30
CA PHE A 42 3.85 18.35 -11.39
C PHE A 42 3.08 17.21 -10.71
N PHE A 43 1.77 17.14 -10.91
CA PHE A 43 0.90 16.17 -10.27
C PHE A 43 0.10 15.38 -11.31
N PRO A 44 -0.12 14.07 -11.09
CA PRO A 44 -1.04 13.31 -11.94
C PRO A 44 -2.49 13.81 -11.79
N ASP A 45 -3.36 13.44 -12.73
CA ASP A 45 -4.78 13.77 -12.66
C ASP A 45 -5.40 13.39 -11.30
N ARG A 46 -6.31 14.24 -10.81
CA ARG A 46 -7.02 14.07 -9.52
C ARG A 46 -7.60 12.67 -9.33
N ILE A 47 -8.06 12.05 -10.41
CA ILE A 47 -8.66 10.71 -10.37
C ILE A 47 -7.68 9.68 -9.78
N TRP A 48 -6.38 9.83 -10.04
CA TRP A 48 -5.35 8.93 -9.52
C TRP A 48 -5.13 9.08 -8.01
N ALA A 49 -5.37 10.26 -7.43
CA ALA A 49 -5.33 10.46 -5.98
C ALA A 49 -6.43 9.69 -5.22
N ILE A 50 -7.44 9.17 -5.93
CA ILE A 50 -8.48 8.31 -5.34
C ILE A 50 -8.24 6.85 -5.72
N ARG A 51 -7.84 6.59 -6.97
CA ARG A 51 -7.59 5.22 -7.45
C ARG A 51 -6.42 4.55 -6.73
N LEU A 52 -5.35 5.28 -6.42
CA LEU A 52 -4.14 4.69 -5.85
C LEU A 52 -4.39 4.08 -4.45
N PRO A 53 -5.04 4.78 -3.49
CA PRO A 53 -5.44 4.18 -2.22
C PRO A 53 -6.45 3.06 -2.38
N LEU A 54 -7.38 3.18 -3.33
CA LEU A 54 -8.38 2.14 -3.58
C LEU A 54 -7.75 0.84 -4.09
N ILE A 55 -6.83 0.93 -5.05
CA ILE A 55 -6.08 -0.24 -5.55
C ILE A 55 -5.26 -0.85 -4.42
N LEU A 56 -4.57 -0.04 -3.61
CA LEU A 56 -3.81 -0.53 -2.46
C LEU A 56 -4.70 -1.30 -1.47
N LEU A 57 -5.88 -0.76 -1.16
CA LEU A 57 -6.86 -1.40 -0.29
C LEU A 57 -7.36 -2.73 -0.87
N LEU A 58 -7.73 -2.74 -2.15
CA LEU A 58 -8.20 -3.94 -2.84
C LEU A 58 -7.12 -5.02 -2.89
N LEU A 59 -5.87 -4.64 -3.18
CA LEU A 59 -4.73 -5.54 -3.14
C LEU A 59 -4.48 -6.09 -1.74
N GLY A 60 -4.59 -5.26 -0.71
CA GLY A 60 -4.48 -5.68 0.69
C GLY A 60 -5.54 -6.71 1.07
N ILE A 61 -6.81 -6.41 0.80
CA ILE A 61 -7.93 -7.33 1.07
C ILE A 61 -7.78 -8.63 0.28
N SER A 62 -7.44 -8.53 -1.01
CA SER A 62 -7.24 -9.69 -1.87
C SER A 62 -6.08 -10.56 -1.36
N GLY A 63 -4.96 -9.94 -0.96
CA GLY A 63 -3.81 -10.63 -0.39
C GLY A 63 -4.16 -11.39 0.89
N ILE A 64 -4.91 -10.75 1.79
CA ILE A 64 -5.42 -11.39 3.01
C ILE A 64 -6.33 -12.58 2.64
N GLY A 65 -7.31 -12.38 1.76
CA GLY A 65 -8.23 -13.43 1.34
C GLY A 65 -7.52 -14.64 0.71
N LEU A 66 -6.51 -14.39 -0.13
CA LEU A 66 -5.68 -15.42 -0.73
C LEU A 66 -4.88 -16.19 0.34
N PHE A 67 -4.30 -15.49 1.31
CA PHE A 67 -3.56 -16.12 2.40
C PHE A 67 -4.47 -17.07 3.21
N PHE A 68 -5.63 -16.61 3.66
CA PHE A 68 -6.59 -17.44 4.39
C PHE A 68 -7.06 -18.64 3.55
N SER A 69 -7.38 -18.41 2.27
CA SER A 69 -7.78 -19.48 1.35
C SER A 69 -6.69 -20.55 1.22
N ARG A 70 -5.42 -20.13 1.10
CA ARG A 70 -4.27 -21.04 1.02
C ARG A 70 -4.12 -21.87 2.29
N VAL A 71 -4.21 -21.25 3.46
CA VAL A 71 -4.09 -21.94 4.76
C VAL A 71 -5.23 -22.94 4.96
N MET A 72 -6.48 -22.55 4.67
CA MET A 72 -7.65 -23.43 4.81
C MET A 72 -7.57 -24.63 3.87
N MET A 73 -7.18 -24.43 2.60
CA MET A 73 -6.98 -25.54 1.67
C MET A 73 -5.83 -26.46 2.09
N ALA A 74 -4.73 -25.91 2.62
CA ALA A 74 -3.61 -26.72 3.10
C ALA A 74 -4.03 -27.59 4.29
N GLU A 75 -4.79 -27.02 5.23
CA GLU A 75 -5.30 -27.74 6.39
C GLU A 75 -6.34 -28.80 6.01
N ALA A 76 -7.27 -28.49 5.10
CA ALA A 76 -8.24 -29.45 4.60
C ALA A 76 -7.57 -30.66 3.92
N ARG A 77 -6.52 -30.43 3.12
CA ARG A 77 -5.73 -31.50 2.51
C ARG A 77 -5.04 -32.38 3.54
N LYS A 78 -4.46 -31.79 4.60
CA LYS A 78 -3.85 -32.56 5.70
C LYS A 78 -4.87 -33.47 6.37
N ARG A 79 -6.05 -32.96 6.72
CA ARG A 79 -7.12 -33.74 7.36
C ARG A 79 -7.63 -34.88 6.46
N ALA A 80 -7.82 -34.62 5.17
CA ALA A 80 -8.23 -35.63 4.20
C ALA A 80 -7.19 -36.76 4.06
N SER A 81 -5.89 -36.43 4.10
CA SER A 81 -4.82 -37.43 4.06
C SER A 81 -4.66 -38.23 5.35
N ALA A 82 -4.98 -37.63 6.51
CA ALA A 82 -4.97 -38.32 7.81
C ALA A 82 -6.13 -39.30 7.97
N GLY A 83 -7.32 -38.96 7.47
CA GLY A 83 -8.48 -39.87 7.46
C GLY A 83 -8.36 -41.05 6.49
N LYS A 84 -7.40 -41.02 5.55
CA LYS A 84 -7.14 -42.10 4.58
C LYS A 84 -6.13 -43.15 5.08
N LYS A 85 -5.59 -42.99 6.29
CA LYS A 85 -4.62 -43.91 6.93
C LYS A 85 -5.28 -44.98 7.83
N VAL A 86 -6.60 -45.12 7.77
CA VAL A 86 -7.36 -46.19 8.47
C VAL A 86 -7.84 -47.20 7.46
#